data_AF-A0A7S3HK58-F1
#
_entry.id   AF-A0A7S3HK58-F1
#
_cell.length_a   1.000
_cell.length_b   1.000
_cell.length_c   1.000
_cell.angle_alpha   90.00
_cell.angle_beta   90.00
_cell.angle_gamma   90.00
#
_symmetry.space_group_name_H-M   'P 1'
#
loop_
_entity.id
_entity.type
_entity.pdbx_description
1 polymer ?
#
loop_
_entity_poly.entity_id
_entity_poly.type
_entity_poly.pdbx_seq_one_letter_code
_entity_poly.pdbx_strand_id
1 'polypeptide(L)'
;DGATALKDRAFDCIGPLCPSLERLSVCEMPFPASYMTSVLSTTQQLKELELFHDHVSAREVFNAVATNCPHLTALTIAECDRFLSAPLLQAFHEMLTLCVHLRSLRVPFCKFVSDELLYCIASHAKLLERLDLFDGKISNTGLEEVANNCTELKYIRFTTGGGISATADGKYMFRKETSVDVTYNGVEDTYGTDGYGLYNDDYSGNDVRENGVYDDMGHDMEDYYAC
;
A
#
# COMPACT_ATOMS: atom_id res chain seq x y z
N ASP A 1 -5.08 -10.58 28.70
CA ASP A 1 -4.04 -10.49 29.76
C ASP A 1 -2.81 -11.38 29.60
N GLY A 2 -2.43 -11.81 28.37
CA GLY A 2 -1.13 -12.45 28.10
C GLY A 2 -0.13 -11.55 27.35
N ALA A 3 -0.62 -10.52 26.64
CA ALA A 3 0.18 -9.69 25.74
C ALA A 3 0.92 -8.52 26.43
N THR A 4 0.59 -8.20 27.69
CA THR A 4 1.23 -7.14 28.47
C THR A 4 2.51 -7.59 29.20
N ALA A 5 2.91 -8.86 29.04
CA ALA A 5 4.05 -9.44 29.76
C ALA A 5 5.37 -9.48 28.97
N LEU A 6 5.35 -9.20 27.66
CA LEU A 6 6.58 -8.98 26.88
C LEU A 6 7.12 -7.59 27.18
N LYS A 7 7.84 -7.48 28.30
CA LYS A 7 8.61 -6.29 28.66
C LYS A 7 9.54 -5.95 27.49
N ASP A 8 9.69 -4.66 27.17
CA ASP A 8 10.47 -4.05 26.08
C ASP A 8 11.82 -4.74 25.75
N ARG A 9 12.48 -5.34 26.73
CA ARG A 9 13.77 -6.04 26.58
C ARG A 9 13.72 -7.39 25.88
N ALA A 10 12.58 -8.09 25.88
CA ALA A 10 12.46 -9.36 25.15
C ALA A 10 12.59 -9.15 23.64
N PHE A 11 12.16 -7.98 23.20
CA PHE A 11 12.18 -7.53 21.83
C PHE A 11 13.60 -7.09 21.39
N ASP A 12 14.39 -6.42 22.25
CA ASP A 12 15.80 -6.08 21.97
C ASP A 12 16.67 -7.28 21.52
N CYS A 13 16.29 -8.49 21.92
CA CYS A 13 17.02 -9.70 21.57
C CYS A 13 16.63 -10.29 20.19
N ILE A 14 15.45 -9.98 19.65
CA ILE A 14 14.95 -10.64 18.43
C ILE A 14 15.83 -10.33 17.22
N GLY A 15 16.20 -9.07 17.05
CA GLY A 15 17.08 -8.66 15.97
C GLY A 15 18.42 -9.41 15.95
N PRO A 16 19.22 -9.34 17.03
CA PRO A 16 20.49 -10.07 17.15
C PRO A 16 20.36 -11.60 17.04
N LEU A 17 19.23 -12.17 17.45
CA LEU A 17 18.98 -13.62 17.39
C LEU A 17 18.56 -14.11 16.00
N CYS A 18 18.10 -13.19 15.12
CA CYS A 18 17.56 -13.52 13.80
C CYS A 18 18.27 -12.75 12.66
N PRO A 19 19.61 -12.84 12.50
CA PRO A 19 20.34 -12.07 11.48
C PRO A 19 19.99 -12.46 10.03
N SER A 20 19.42 -13.65 9.83
CA SER A 20 18.97 -14.15 8.51
C SER A 20 17.50 -13.86 8.23
N LEU A 21 16.85 -12.98 9.00
CA LEU A 21 15.45 -12.64 8.80
C LEU A 21 15.26 -11.98 7.43
N GLU A 22 14.50 -12.63 6.55
CA GLU A 22 14.19 -12.12 5.21
C GLU A 22 12.79 -11.52 5.12
N ARG A 23 11.87 -11.90 6.01
CA ARG A 23 10.49 -11.42 6.02
C ARG A 23 10.08 -11.04 7.43
N LEU A 24 9.48 -9.87 7.59
CA LEU A 24 8.95 -9.37 8.85
C LEU A 24 7.56 -8.78 8.60
N SER A 25 6.56 -9.31 9.28
CA SER A 25 5.21 -8.74 9.30
C SER A 25 4.87 -8.36 10.74
N VAL A 26 4.34 -7.17 10.92
CA VAL A 26 3.97 -6.61 12.23
C VAL A 26 2.49 -6.23 12.21
N CYS A 27 1.65 -7.13 12.74
CA CYS A 27 0.20 -6.96 12.90
C CYS A 27 -0.15 -6.59 14.36
N GLU A 28 -1.17 -5.75 14.53
CA GLU A 28 -2.00 -5.60 15.75
C GLU A 28 -1.31 -5.63 17.13
N MET A 29 -0.32 -4.77 17.38
CA MET A 29 0.18 -4.48 18.73
C MET A 29 0.67 -3.03 18.82
N PRO A 30 0.58 -2.34 19.98
CA PRO A 30 1.30 -1.10 20.20
C PRO A 30 2.80 -1.40 20.14
N PHE A 31 3.39 -1.21 18.96
CA PHE A 31 4.78 -1.55 18.68
C PHE A 31 5.64 -0.28 18.80
N PRO A 32 6.47 -0.14 19.85
CA PRO A 32 7.32 1.04 19.99
C PRO A 32 8.29 1.13 18.80
N ALA A 33 8.44 2.32 18.22
CA ALA A 33 9.37 2.54 17.11
C ALA A 33 10.83 2.20 17.45
N SER A 34 11.22 2.37 18.72
CA SER A 34 12.53 1.95 19.23
C SER A 34 12.80 0.46 19.02
N TYR A 35 11.77 -0.38 19.06
CA TYR A 35 11.94 -1.81 18.79
C TYR A 35 12.11 -2.08 17.29
N MET A 36 11.25 -1.49 16.44
CA MET A 36 11.39 -1.62 14.99
C MET A 36 12.77 -1.22 14.52
N THR A 37 13.28 -0.09 15.01
CA THR A 37 14.63 0.38 14.68
C THR A 37 15.71 -0.60 15.15
N SER A 38 15.57 -1.21 16.33
CA SER A 38 16.48 -2.24 16.84
C SER A 38 16.52 -3.50 15.95
N VAL A 39 15.35 -4.05 15.58
CA VAL A 39 15.27 -5.22 14.68
C VAL A 39 15.88 -4.87 13.33
N LEU A 40 15.42 -3.79 12.70
CA LEU A 40 15.88 -3.39 11.37
C LEU A 40 17.39 -3.15 11.35
N SER A 41 17.99 -2.64 12.44
CA SER A 41 19.44 -2.43 12.55
C SER A 41 20.28 -3.70 12.50
N THR A 42 19.67 -4.87 12.74
CA THR A 42 20.35 -6.17 12.82
C THR A 42 19.90 -7.16 11.76
N THR A 43 18.85 -6.83 10.98
CA THR A 43 18.28 -7.68 9.92
C THR A 43 18.58 -7.12 8.52
N GLN A 44 19.85 -7.17 8.11
CA GLN A 44 20.31 -6.62 6.82
C GLN A 44 19.87 -7.44 5.59
N GLN A 45 19.41 -8.68 5.83
CA GLN A 45 18.91 -9.59 4.80
C GLN A 45 17.42 -9.43 4.53
N LEU A 46 16.76 -8.45 5.16
CA LEU A 46 15.31 -8.25 5.03
C LEU A 46 14.94 -7.91 3.58
N LYS A 47 14.01 -8.70 3.03
CA LYS A 47 13.48 -8.60 1.67
C LYS A 47 12.02 -8.17 1.66
N GLU A 48 11.26 -8.52 2.68
CA GLU A 48 9.83 -8.22 2.74
C GLU A 48 9.48 -7.65 4.12
N LEU A 49 8.81 -6.50 4.12
CA LEU A 49 8.35 -5.83 5.33
C LEU A 49 6.87 -5.49 5.19
N GLU A 50 6.08 -5.86 6.20
CA GLU A 50 4.67 -5.48 6.29
C GLU A 50 4.40 -4.76 7.62
N LEU A 51 3.77 -3.60 7.52
CA LEU A 51 3.43 -2.72 8.62
C LEU A 51 1.93 -2.46 8.59
N PHE A 52 1.23 -2.78 9.68
CA PHE A 52 -0.21 -2.56 9.83
C PHE A 52 -0.51 -1.56 10.95
N HIS A 53 -1.49 -0.69 10.72
CA HIS A 53 -2.00 0.34 11.64
C HIS A 53 -1.00 1.43 12.09
N ASP A 54 -1.53 2.56 12.57
CA ASP A 54 -0.78 3.77 13.00
C ASP A 54 0.03 3.63 14.32
N HIS A 55 0.44 2.42 14.71
CA HIS A 55 1.01 2.18 16.04
C HIS A 55 2.50 2.56 16.18
N VAL A 56 3.18 2.82 15.08
CA VAL A 56 4.61 3.13 15.05
C VAL A 56 4.83 4.55 14.53
N SER A 57 5.83 5.28 15.03
CA SER A 57 6.31 6.49 14.34
C SER A 57 6.93 6.06 13.00
N ALA A 58 6.09 5.95 11.97
CA ALA A 58 6.45 5.44 10.65
C ALA A 58 7.71 6.12 10.08
N ARG A 59 7.99 7.36 10.49
CA ARG A 59 9.20 8.10 10.14
C ARG A 59 10.48 7.41 10.63
N GLU A 60 10.52 6.99 11.89
CA GLU A 60 11.69 6.29 12.45
C GLU A 60 11.88 4.93 11.79
N VAL A 61 10.78 4.26 11.48
CA VAL A 61 10.80 2.99 10.75
C VAL A 61 11.37 3.18 9.34
N PHE A 62 10.86 4.14 8.56
CA PHE A 62 11.38 4.40 7.22
C PHE A 62 12.85 4.79 7.23
N ASN A 63 13.27 5.63 8.18
CA ASN A 63 14.68 5.96 8.32
C ASN A 63 15.54 4.72 8.62
N ALA A 64 15.05 3.82 9.49
CA ALA A 64 15.76 2.59 9.80
C ALA A 64 15.77 1.61 8.62
N VAL A 65 14.67 1.46 7.88
CA VAL A 65 14.61 0.65 6.64
C VAL A 65 15.60 1.19 5.62
N ALA A 66 15.57 2.50 5.37
CA ALA A 66 16.44 3.18 4.42
C ALA A 66 17.93 2.97 4.74
N THR A 67 18.27 2.94 6.03
CA THR A 67 19.65 2.80 6.50
C THR A 67 20.12 1.34 6.54
N ASN A 68 19.24 0.38 6.85
CA ASN A 68 19.66 -0.97 7.24
C ASN A 68 19.14 -2.09 6.33
N CYS A 69 18.18 -1.84 5.44
CA CYS A 69 17.53 -2.86 4.62
C CYS A 69 17.73 -2.63 3.11
N PRO A 70 18.98 -2.67 2.60
CA PRO A 70 19.28 -2.37 1.19
C PRO A 70 18.71 -3.41 0.21
N HIS A 71 18.32 -4.59 0.71
CA HIS A 71 17.79 -5.69 -0.08
C HIS A 71 16.26 -5.77 -0.06
N LEU A 72 15.58 -4.74 0.45
CA LEU A 72 14.12 -4.72 0.49
C LEU A 72 13.54 -4.78 -0.92
N THR A 73 12.69 -5.77 -1.16
CA THR A 73 12.02 -6.03 -2.45
C THR A 73 10.50 -5.90 -2.36
N ALA A 74 9.91 -6.08 -1.18
CA ALA A 74 8.48 -5.91 -0.97
C ALA A 74 8.20 -5.10 0.30
N LEU A 75 7.29 -4.12 0.17
CA LEU A 75 6.82 -3.31 1.27
C LEU A 75 5.29 -3.25 1.24
N THR A 76 4.66 -3.58 2.36
CA THR A 76 3.23 -3.38 2.59
C THR A 76 3.06 -2.42 3.76
N ILE A 77 2.27 -1.36 3.57
CA ILE A 77 1.88 -0.43 4.62
C ILE A 77 0.36 -0.37 4.60
N ALA A 78 -0.31 -0.96 5.58
CA ALA A 78 -1.76 -1.08 5.61
C ALA A 78 -2.37 -0.26 6.75
N GLU A 79 -3.53 0.34 6.50
CA GLU A 79 -4.33 1.04 7.52
C GLU A 79 -3.55 2.13 8.30
N CYS A 80 -2.65 2.85 7.61
CA CYS A 80 -1.91 3.97 8.18
C CYS A 80 -2.54 5.31 7.78
N ASP A 81 -3.49 5.80 8.58
CA ASP A 81 -4.25 7.03 8.31
C ASP A 81 -3.46 8.31 8.68
N ARG A 82 -2.47 8.23 9.58
CA ARG A 82 -1.66 9.39 10.02
C ARG A 82 -0.57 9.80 9.04
N PHE A 83 -0.53 9.20 7.87
CA PHE A 83 0.58 9.42 6.94
C PHE A 83 0.58 10.80 6.26
N LEU A 84 -0.51 11.56 6.41
CA LEU A 84 -0.77 12.87 5.81
C LEU A 84 0.17 14.00 6.27
N SER A 85 1.18 13.73 7.12
CA SER A 85 2.13 14.75 7.55
C SER A 85 3.31 14.87 6.58
N ALA A 86 3.64 16.09 6.15
CA ALA A 86 4.79 16.36 5.27
C ALA A 86 6.12 15.71 5.74
N PRO A 87 6.46 15.67 7.04
CA PRO A 87 7.68 15.01 7.50
C PRO A 87 7.71 13.50 7.25
N LEU A 88 6.56 12.86 7.19
CA LEU A 88 6.50 11.42 6.94
C LEU A 88 6.61 11.09 5.46
N LEU A 89 5.95 11.88 4.60
CA LEU A 89 6.10 11.76 3.16
C LEU A 89 7.57 11.95 2.74
N GLN A 90 8.26 12.90 3.35
CA GLN A 90 9.70 13.11 3.16
C GLN A 90 10.52 11.87 3.56
N ALA A 91 10.22 11.25 4.70
CA ALA A 91 10.92 10.04 5.16
C ALA A 91 10.64 8.83 4.24
N PHE A 92 9.40 8.70 3.75
CA PHE A 92 9.04 7.68 2.76
C PHE A 92 9.78 7.90 1.43
N HIS A 93 9.88 9.15 0.97
CA HIS A 93 10.63 9.53 -0.21
C HIS A 93 12.13 9.19 -0.05
N GLU A 94 12.74 9.57 1.07
CA GLU A 94 14.14 9.21 1.39
C GLU A 94 14.35 7.69 1.37
N MET A 95 13.43 6.92 1.96
CA MET A 95 13.48 5.47 1.93
C MET A 95 13.43 4.90 0.51
N LEU A 96 12.55 5.40 -0.36
CA LEU A 96 12.48 4.96 -1.76
C LEU A 96 13.76 5.29 -2.55
N THR A 97 14.49 6.36 -2.19
CA THR A 97 15.77 6.68 -2.84
C THR A 97 16.87 5.66 -2.54
N LEU A 98 16.76 4.96 -1.40
CA LEU A 98 17.75 4.01 -0.91
C LEU A 98 17.34 2.55 -1.17
N CYS A 99 16.04 2.24 -1.14
CA CYS A 99 15.49 0.90 -1.42
C CYS A 99 15.35 0.65 -2.93
N VAL A 100 16.46 0.73 -3.66
CA VAL A 100 16.49 0.70 -5.15
C VAL A 100 16.06 -0.64 -5.77
N HIS A 101 15.91 -1.69 -4.96
CA HIS A 101 15.49 -3.03 -5.38
C HIS A 101 14.01 -3.32 -5.12
N LEU A 102 13.23 -2.31 -4.72
CA LEU A 102 11.81 -2.48 -4.45
C LEU A 102 11.05 -2.91 -5.72
N ARG A 103 10.37 -4.06 -5.64
CA ARG A 103 9.57 -4.67 -6.71
C ARG A 103 8.09 -4.69 -6.40
N SER A 104 7.69 -4.70 -5.13
CA SER A 104 6.29 -4.70 -4.72
C SER A 104 6.05 -3.62 -3.67
N LEU A 105 5.11 -2.71 -3.94
CA LEU A 105 4.65 -1.71 -3.00
C LEU A 105 3.14 -1.80 -2.87
N ARG A 106 2.66 -2.04 -1.65
CA ARG A 106 1.24 -2.09 -1.34
C ARG A 106 0.93 -1.10 -0.23
N VAL A 107 -0.08 -0.27 -0.45
CA VAL A 107 -0.58 0.71 0.53
C VAL A 107 -2.10 0.61 0.70
N PRO A 108 -2.65 -0.56 1.12
CA PRO A 108 -4.08 -0.73 1.23
C PRO A 108 -4.67 0.08 2.40
N PHE A 109 -5.90 0.57 2.23
CA PHE A 109 -6.67 1.31 3.25
C PHE A 109 -5.90 2.49 3.84
N CYS A 110 -5.11 3.16 2.99
CA CYS A 110 -4.26 4.27 3.38
C CYS A 110 -4.79 5.57 2.75
N LYS A 111 -5.45 6.42 3.55
CA LYS A 111 -6.09 7.66 3.07
C LYS A 111 -5.12 8.75 2.58
N PHE A 112 -3.82 8.49 2.62
CA PHE A 112 -2.77 9.43 2.20
C PHE A 112 -2.29 9.23 0.76
N VAL A 113 -2.79 8.21 0.06
CA VAL A 113 -2.42 7.95 -1.33
C VAL A 113 -2.84 9.16 -2.19
N SER A 114 -1.86 9.81 -2.82
CA SER A 114 -2.00 11.06 -3.57
C SER A 114 -1.07 11.08 -4.79
N ASP A 115 -1.27 12.05 -5.70
CA ASP A 115 -0.35 12.27 -6.82
C ASP A 115 1.09 12.55 -6.35
N GLU A 116 1.28 13.22 -5.22
CA GLU A 116 2.61 13.48 -4.66
C GLU A 116 3.33 12.17 -4.32
N LEU A 117 2.62 11.22 -3.73
CA LEU A 117 3.12 9.87 -3.50
C LEU A 117 3.47 9.17 -4.82
N LEU A 118 2.62 9.29 -5.83
CA LEU A 118 2.86 8.71 -7.15
C LEU A 118 4.12 9.29 -7.82
N TYR A 119 4.34 10.60 -7.73
CA TYR A 119 5.56 11.24 -8.24
C TYR A 119 6.81 10.73 -7.51
N CYS A 120 6.74 10.56 -6.18
CA CYS A 120 7.84 9.97 -5.41
C CYS A 120 8.15 8.54 -5.86
N ILE A 121 7.11 7.69 -6.02
CA ILE A 121 7.24 6.31 -6.50
C ILE A 121 7.84 6.30 -7.90
N ALA A 122 7.24 7.02 -8.85
CA ALA A 122 7.68 7.11 -10.23
C ALA A 122 9.15 7.54 -10.34
N SER A 123 9.60 8.45 -9.47
CA SER A 123 10.97 8.97 -9.51
C SER A 123 12.04 7.96 -9.08
N HIS A 124 11.73 7.02 -8.17
CA HIS A 124 12.75 6.19 -7.50
C HIS A 124 12.54 4.68 -7.63
N ALA A 125 11.29 4.20 -7.67
CA ALA A 125 10.95 2.77 -7.72
C ALA A 125 10.92 2.25 -9.17
N LYS A 126 12.06 2.31 -9.88
CA LYS A 126 12.13 1.95 -11.32
C LYS A 126 11.96 0.47 -11.61
N LEU A 127 12.25 -0.40 -10.63
CA LEU A 127 12.11 -1.86 -10.74
C LEU A 127 10.75 -2.37 -10.22
N LEU A 128 9.80 -1.47 -9.96
CA LEU A 128 8.51 -1.82 -9.39
C LEU A 128 7.71 -2.68 -10.37
N GLU A 129 7.34 -3.87 -9.94
CA GLU A 129 6.53 -4.85 -10.69
C GLU A 129 5.08 -4.88 -10.22
N ARG A 130 4.83 -4.57 -8.95
CA ARG A 130 3.50 -4.56 -8.34
C ARG A 130 3.27 -3.27 -7.56
N LEU A 131 2.17 -2.59 -7.85
CA LEU A 131 1.71 -1.41 -7.12
C LEU A 131 0.24 -1.60 -6.72
N ASP A 132 -0.09 -1.46 -5.44
CA ASP A 132 -1.44 -1.62 -4.92
C ASP A 132 -1.84 -0.38 -4.09
N LEU A 133 -2.78 0.40 -4.60
CA LEU A 133 -3.17 1.72 -4.12
C LEU A 133 -4.66 1.77 -3.79
N PHE A 134 -5.06 1.35 -2.60
CA PHE A 134 -6.47 1.36 -2.22
C PHE A 134 -6.84 2.66 -1.50
N ASP A 135 -8.02 3.20 -1.82
CA ASP A 135 -8.63 4.38 -1.16
C ASP A 135 -7.80 5.68 -1.26
N GLY A 136 -7.25 5.94 -2.45
CA GLY A 136 -6.43 7.12 -2.76
C GLY A 136 -7.13 8.22 -3.55
N LYS A 137 -6.67 9.46 -3.37
CA LYS A 137 -7.03 10.61 -4.22
C LYS A 137 -5.96 10.81 -5.29
N ILE A 138 -6.07 10.06 -6.37
CA ILE A 138 -5.12 10.08 -7.48
C ILE A 138 -5.78 10.61 -8.76
N SER A 139 -5.00 11.31 -9.57
CA SER A 139 -5.42 11.82 -10.87
C SER A 139 -4.82 11.01 -12.02
N ASN A 140 -5.31 11.27 -13.24
CA ASN A 140 -4.70 10.73 -14.45
C ASN A 140 -3.21 11.11 -14.55
N THR A 141 -2.83 12.34 -14.20
CA THR A 141 -1.45 12.81 -14.29
C THR A 141 -0.51 12.02 -13.37
N GLY A 142 -0.94 11.73 -12.14
CA GLY A 142 -0.16 10.91 -11.21
C GLY A 142 0.03 9.49 -11.74
N LEU A 143 -1.02 8.89 -12.30
CA LEU A 143 -0.94 7.57 -12.93
C LEU A 143 -0.05 7.57 -14.19
N GLU A 144 -0.06 8.65 -14.98
CA GLU A 144 0.77 8.78 -16.19
C GLU A 144 2.25 8.77 -15.82
N GLU A 145 2.62 9.46 -14.74
CA GLU A 145 4.00 9.44 -14.25
C GLU A 145 4.45 8.04 -13.84
N VAL A 146 3.59 7.28 -13.15
CA VAL A 146 3.89 5.87 -12.81
C VAL A 146 4.05 5.04 -14.09
N ALA A 147 3.12 5.15 -15.03
CA ALA A 147 3.15 4.38 -16.27
C ALA A 147 4.40 4.65 -17.11
N ASN A 148 4.83 5.91 -17.16
CA ASN A 148 6.00 6.35 -17.93
C ASN A 148 7.32 5.93 -17.28
N ASN A 149 7.38 5.90 -15.94
CA ASN A 149 8.63 5.73 -15.21
C ASN A 149 8.85 4.35 -14.58
N CYS A 150 7.80 3.63 -14.20
CA CYS A 150 7.86 2.28 -13.64
C CYS A 150 7.68 1.26 -14.77
N THR A 151 8.69 1.12 -15.63
CA THR A 151 8.57 0.33 -16.87
C THR A 151 8.46 -1.18 -16.67
N GLU A 152 8.86 -1.67 -15.49
CA GLU A 152 8.77 -3.09 -15.10
C GLU A 152 7.41 -3.46 -14.50
N LEU A 153 6.45 -2.53 -14.46
CA LEU A 153 5.17 -2.72 -13.79
C LEU A 153 4.30 -3.76 -14.50
N LYS A 154 4.03 -4.87 -13.80
CA LYS A 154 3.20 -6.00 -14.26
C LYS A 154 1.80 -5.96 -13.70
N TYR A 155 1.61 -5.35 -12.53
CA TYR A 155 0.32 -5.24 -11.86
C TYR A 155 0.18 -3.87 -11.21
N ILE A 156 -0.97 -3.23 -11.43
CA ILE A 156 -1.39 -2.06 -10.68
C ILE A 156 -2.85 -2.20 -10.24
N ARG A 157 -3.12 -1.95 -8.96
CA ARG A 157 -4.47 -1.72 -8.44
C ARG A 157 -4.60 -0.28 -7.98
N PHE A 158 -5.71 0.37 -8.32
CA PHE A 158 -6.05 1.65 -7.73
C PHE A 158 -7.55 1.90 -7.59
N THR A 159 -7.93 2.80 -6.69
CA THR A 159 -9.31 3.26 -6.54
C THR A 159 -9.58 4.52 -7.37
N THR A 160 -10.71 4.59 -8.09
CA THR A 160 -11.17 5.82 -8.78
C THR A 160 -12.35 6.44 -8.04
N GLY A 161 -12.37 7.77 -7.97
CA GLY A 161 -13.59 8.55 -7.84
C GLY A 161 -13.91 9.25 -9.17
N GLY A 162 -15.13 9.08 -9.69
CA GLY A 162 -15.88 9.92 -10.66
C GLY A 162 -15.23 10.54 -11.91
N GLY A 163 -13.93 10.39 -12.16
CA GLY A 163 -13.23 11.27 -13.12
C GLY A 163 -11.85 10.80 -13.59
N ILE A 164 -11.42 9.58 -13.24
CA ILE A 164 -10.28 8.94 -13.92
C ILE A 164 -10.76 8.57 -15.33
N SER A 165 -10.54 9.48 -16.27
CA SER A 165 -10.88 9.27 -17.68
C SER A 165 -9.97 8.17 -18.22
N ALA A 166 -10.47 6.93 -18.21
CA ALA A 166 -9.96 5.89 -19.06
C ALA A 166 -10.04 6.43 -20.49
N THR A 167 -8.90 6.77 -21.09
CA THR A 167 -8.87 7.39 -22.41
C THR A 167 -9.62 6.52 -23.42
N ALA A 168 -10.36 7.19 -24.30
CA ALA A 168 -11.30 6.57 -25.25
C ALA A 168 -10.65 5.58 -26.24
N ASP A 169 -9.32 5.52 -26.31
CA ASP A 169 -8.55 4.59 -27.15
C ASP A 169 -8.09 3.31 -26.43
N GLY A 170 -8.51 3.11 -25.19
CA GLY A 170 -8.56 1.78 -24.57
C GLY A 170 -7.42 1.44 -23.63
N LYS A 171 -7.84 1.25 -22.38
CA LYS A 171 -7.24 0.39 -21.34
C LYS A 171 -6.01 0.91 -20.60
N TYR A 172 -6.19 2.10 -20.02
CA TYR A 172 -5.27 2.76 -19.10
C TYR A 172 -3.91 3.07 -19.75
N MET A 173 -3.31 4.19 -19.40
CA MET A 173 -1.99 4.67 -19.86
C MET A 173 -0.81 3.69 -19.65
N PHE A 174 -1.06 2.49 -19.14
CA PHE A 174 -0.08 1.44 -18.87
C PHE A 174 0.17 0.54 -20.08
N ARG A 175 1.27 -0.21 -20.02
CA ARG A 175 1.65 -1.13 -21.08
C ARG A 175 0.62 -2.26 -21.20
N LYS A 176 0.51 -2.86 -22.38
CA LYS A 176 -0.48 -3.91 -22.67
C LYS A 176 -0.34 -5.13 -21.76
N GLU A 177 0.88 -5.42 -21.34
CA GLU A 177 1.25 -6.50 -20.42
C GLU A 177 0.98 -6.16 -18.94
N THR A 178 0.73 -4.90 -18.61
CA THR A 178 0.40 -4.49 -17.25
C THR A 178 -1.06 -4.85 -16.95
N SER A 179 -1.26 -5.72 -15.97
CA SER A 179 -2.58 -6.00 -15.40
C SER A 179 -3.03 -4.79 -14.59
N VAL A 180 -4.19 -4.22 -14.96
CA VAL A 180 -4.77 -3.06 -14.29
C VAL A 180 -6.08 -3.48 -13.62
N ASP A 181 -6.11 -3.32 -12.30
CA ASP A 181 -7.27 -3.56 -11.43
C ASP A 181 -7.77 -2.22 -10.91
N VAL A 182 -9.07 -1.98 -11.04
CA VAL A 182 -9.67 -0.68 -10.72
C VAL A 182 -10.85 -0.89 -9.80
N THR A 183 -10.75 -0.33 -8.60
CA THR A 183 -11.82 -0.36 -7.61
C THR A 183 -12.60 0.96 -7.65
N TYR A 184 -13.92 0.88 -7.56
CA TYR A 184 -14.78 2.05 -7.46
C TYR A 184 -15.25 2.17 -6.02
N ASN A 185 -14.85 3.24 -5.33
CA ASN A 185 -15.49 3.55 -4.05
C ASN A 185 -16.90 4.04 -4.38
N GLY A 186 -17.92 3.27 -3.99
CA GLY A 186 -19.35 3.52 -4.26
C GLY A 186 -19.94 4.77 -3.62
N VAL A 187 -19.19 5.87 -3.54
CA VAL A 187 -19.77 7.19 -3.26
C VAL A 187 -20.48 7.59 -4.54
N GLU A 188 -21.82 7.47 -4.57
CA GLU A 188 -22.63 8.13 -5.58
C GLU A 188 -22.13 9.58 -5.70
N ASP A 189 -21.63 9.94 -6.88
CA ASP A 189 -21.34 11.32 -7.22
C ASP A 189 -22.65 12.11 -7.13
N THR A 190 -22.94 12.68 -5.96
CA THR A 190 -24.03 13.66 -5.80
C THR A 190 -23.68 15.02 -6.41
N TYR A 191 -22.65 15.09 -7.25
CA TYR A 191 -22.35 16.26 -8.07
C TYR A 191 -22.35 15.89 -9.55
N GLY A 192 -23.57 15.95 -10.11
CA GLY A 192 -23.78 16.47 -11.45
C GLY A 192 -23.38 15.54 -12.59
N THR A 193 -24.32 14.69 -12.98
CA THR A 193 -24.50 14.30 -14.36
C THR A 193 -24.59 15.54 -15.26
N ASP A 194 -23.53 15.86 -16.00
CA ASP A 194 -23.61 16.46 -17.33
C ASP A 194 -23.32 15.40 -18.40
N GLY A 195 -24.16 14.37 -18.35
CA GLY A 195 -24.95 13.92 -19.49
C GLY A 195 -24.19 13.44 -20.72
N TYR A 196 -23.88 12.14 -20.74
CA TYR A 196 -24.28 11.27 -21.86
C TYR A 196 -24.60 9.88 -21.28
N GLY A 197 -25.88 9.63 -21.04
CA GLY A 197 -26.37 8.29 -20.76
C GLY A 197 -26.42 7.45 -22.03
N LEU A 198 -26.07 6.17 -21.92
CA LEU A 198 -26.79 5.09 -22.57
C LEU A 198 -26.88 3.91 -21.59
N TYR A 199 -28.10 3.67 -21.14
CA TYR A 199 -28.58 2.48 -20.45
C TYR A 199 -28.38 1.21 -21.30
N ASN A 200 -28.30 0.05 -20.63
CA ASN A 200 -29.27 -1.06 -20.74
C ASN A 200 -28.71 -2.23 -19.90
N ASP A 201 -29.33 -2.54 -18.76
CA ASP A 201 -30.46 -3.48 -18.59
C ASP A 201 -29.96 -4.91 -18.33
N ASP A 202 -30.01 -5.34 -17.07
CA ASP A 202 -30.79 -6.51 -16.62
C ASP A 202 -30.40 -6.90 -15.19
N TYR A 203 -31.11 -6.33 -14.23
CA TYR A 203 -31.21 -6.84 -12.86
C TYR A 203 -32.28 -7.94 -12.85
N SER A 204 -31.88 -9.20 -12.65
CA SER A 204 -32.79 -10.23 -12.13
C SER A 204 -32.03 -11.29 -11.35
N GLY A 205 -32.47 -11.58 -10.12
CA GLY A 205 -32.18 -12.83 -9.42
C GLY A 205 -31.60 -12.68 -8.02
N ASN A 206 -32.46 -12.85 -7.02
CA ASN A 206 -32.12 -13.10 -5.61
C ASN A 206 -31.17 -14.29 -5.43
N ASP A 207 -30.29 -14.26 -4.41
CA ASP A 207 -30.20 -15.38 -3.46
C ASP A 207 -29.57 -14.99 -2.11
N VAL A 208 -30.01 -15.69 -1.07
CA VAL A 208 -29.80 -15.38 0.36
C VAL A 208 -28.79 -16.36 0.98
N ARG A 209 -27.75 -15.79 1.62
CA ARG A 209 -26.90 -16.31 2.74
C ARG A 209 -25.86 -17.42 2.49
N GLU A 210 -24.61 -17.10 2.87
CA GLU A 210 -23.78 -17.89 3.81
C GLU A 210 -22.76 -16.96 4.53
N ASN A 211 -22.38 -17.32 5.76
CA ASN A 211 -21.69 -16.45 6.75
C ASN A 211 -20.22 -16.16 6.40
N GLY A 212 -19.92 -15.00 5.82
CA GLY A 212 -18.58 -14.40 5.76
C GLY A 212 -18.55 -13.04 6.45
N VAL A 213 -17.37 -12.61 6.93
CA VAL A 213 -17.18 -11.24 7.44
C VAL A 213 -16.95 -10.35 6.22
N TYR A 214 -18.04 -9.79 5.72
CA TYR A 214 -18.04 -8.90 4.57
C TYR A 214 -18.03 -7.45 5.04
N ASP A 215 -17.35 -6.56 4.30
CA ASP A 215 -17.54 -5.12 4.49
C ASP A 215 -18.96 -4.68 4.07
N ASP A 216 -19.32 -3.42 4.31
CA ASP A 216 -20.63 -2.86 3.92
C ASP A 216 -20.89 -2.91 2.39
N MET A 217 -19.90 -3.36 1.59
CA MET A 217 -19.95 -3.55 0.14
C MET A 217 -19.91 -5.02 -0.30
N GLY A 218 -19.91 -5.99 0.63
CA GLY A 218 -19.97 -7.42 0.30
C GLY A 218 -18.64 -8.05 -0.11
N HIS A 219 -17.49 -7.39 0.13
CA HIS A 219 -16.18 -7.94 -0.20
C HIS A 219 -15.71 -8.93 0.87
N ASP A 220 -15.20 -10.07 0.42
CA ASP A 220 -14.66 -11.10 1.32
C ASP A 220 -13.37 -10.57 1.98
N MET A 221 -13.45 -10.26 3.28
CA MET A 221 -12.30 -9.72 4.03
C MET A 221 -11.39 -10.81 4.60
N GLU A 222 -11.65 -12.11 4.35
CA GLU A 222 -10.82 -13.19 4.91
C GLU A 222 -9.34 -13.11 4.47
N ASP A 223 -9.06 -12.61 3.27
CA ASP A 223 -7.68 -12.44 2.77
C ASP A 223 -6.96 -11.22 3.39
N TYR A 224 -7.68 -10.26 3.97
CA TYR A 224 -7.11 -9.07 4.59
C TYR A 224 -6.80 -9.26 6.08
N TYR A 225 -7.51 -10.17 6.75
CA TYR A 225 -7.33 -10.46 8.19
C TYR A 225 -6.47 -11.69 8.49
N ALA A 226 -5.98 -12.40 7.48
CA ALA A 226 -5.10 -13.54 7.68
C ALA A 226 -3.64 -13.08 7.94
N CYS A 227 -3.33 -12.74 9.20
CA CYS A 227 -2.00 -12.99 9.79
C CYS A 227 -1.98 -14.45 10.32
#